data_AF-A0A182JAY3-F1
#
_entry.id   AF-A0A182JAY3-F1
#
_cell.length_a   1.000
_cell.length_b   1.000
_cell.length_c   1.000
_cell.angle_alpha   90.00
_cell.angle_beta   90.00
_cell.angle_gamma   90.00
#
_symmetry.space_group_name_H-M   'P 1'
#
loop_
_entity.id
_entity.type
_entity.pdbx_description
1 polymer ?
#
loop_
_entity_poly.entity_id
_entity_poly.type
_entity_poly.pdbx_seq_one_letter_code
_entity_poly.pdbx_strand_id
1 'polypeptide(L)'
;MMSKFLSLFAKPFPIIGMVHVGALPGTPLYRGNFETVVEQARAEANIYQENGVDGILIENMHDIPYVRPTDSLGPEVTAAMARVAHTVREAVSDIPCGVQILAGCNREALAVAKACKLQFIRAEGFVFGHMADEGFTDACAGPLLRYRKQIDAEDVLVLTDIKKKHR
;
A
#
# COMPACT_ATOMS: atom_id res chain seq x y z
N MET A 1 -21.82 -9.37 -15.50
CA MET A 1 -21.44 -8.39 -14.45
C MET A 1 -19.97 -8.05 -14.69
N MET A 2 -19.62 -6.77 -14.86
CA MET A 2 -18.23 -6.36 -15.06
C MET A 2 -17.45 -6.62 -13.76
N SER A 3 -16.20 -7.09 -13.85
CA SER A 3 -15.42 -7.36 -12.63
C SER A 3 -15.13 -6.05 -11.89
N LYS A 4 -15.06 -6.07 -10.55
CA LYS A 4 -14.70 -4.87 -9.75
C LYS A 4 -13.39 -4.25 -10.22
N PHE A 5 -12.45 -5.07 -10.69
CA PHE A 5 -11.19 -4.63 -11.27
C PHE A 5 -11.39 -3.79 -12.54
N LEU A 6 -12.21 -4.27 -13.49
CA LEU A 6 -12.50 -3.53 -14.73
C LEU A 6 -13.38 -2.29 -14.49
N SER A 7 -14.13 -2.26 -13.40
CA SER A 7 -14.83 -1.04 -12.96
C SER A 7 -13.87 0.01 -12.39
N LEU A 8 -12.74 -0.41 -11.80
CA LEU A 8 -11.72 0.48 -11.27
C LEU A 8 -10.73 0.94 -12.35
N PHE A 9 -10.28 0.00 -13.18
CA PHE A 9 -9.36 0.24 -14.28
C PHE A 9 -10.09 0.00 -15.60
N ALA A 10 -10.30 1.05 -16.38
CA ALA A 10 -11.04 0.96 -17.65
C ALA A 10 -10.34 0.08 -18.71
N LYS A 11 -9.03 -0.15 -18.55
CA LYS A 11 -8.21 -0.96 -19.46
C LYS A 11 -7.94 -2.35 -18.86
N PRO A 12 -7.87 -3.41 -19.67
CA PRO A 12 -7.58 -4.77 -19.19
C PRO A 12 -6.16 -4.94 -18.63
N PHE A 13 -5.22 -4.10 -19.09
CA PHE A 13 -3.81 -4.14 -18.69
C PHE A 13 -3.37 -2.74 -18.21
N PRO A 14 -3.80 -2.32 -17.01
CA PRO A 14 -3.44 -1.01 -16.48
C PRO A 14 -1.96 -0.96 -16.10
N ILE A 15 -1.32 0.18 -16.34
CA ILE A 15 0.01 0.49 -15.84
C ILE A 15 -0.16 1.19 -14.49
N ILE A 16 0.35 0.58 -13.42
CA ILE A 16 0.31 1.14 -12.07
C ILE A 16 1.72 1.64 -11.71
N GLY A 17 1.86 2.96 -11.53
CA GLY A 17 3.11 3.59 -11.09
C GLY A 17 3.35 3.39 -9.59
N MET A 18 4.57 3.05 -9.19
CA MET A 18 4.91 2.84 -7.79
C MET A 18 5.56 4.09 -7.20
N VAL A 19 4.94 4.70 -6.20
CA VAL A 19 5.54 5.77 -5.42
C VAL A 19 6.25 5.14 -4.23
N HIS A 20 7.58 5.11 -4.29
CA HIS A 20 8.40 4.56 -3.22
C HIS A 20 8.66 5.64 -2.18
N VAL A 21 7.98 5.52 -1.04
CA VAL A 21 8.09 6.48 0.04
C VAL A 21 9.48 6.37 0.68
N GLY A 22 10.10 7.52 0.95
CA GLY A 22 11.33 7.60 1.73
C GLY A 22 11.17 7.01 3.13
N ALA A 23 12.28 6.70 3.80
CA ALA A 23 12.29 6.10 5.13
C ALA A 23 11.42 6.90 6.11
N LEU A 24 10.50 6.23 6.82
CA LEU A 24 9.50 6.85 7.68
C LEU A 24 10.01 7.06 9.11
N PRO A 25 9.42 7.99 9.89
CA PRO A 25 9.67 8.10 11.33
C PRO A 25 9.55 6.74 12.02
N GLY A 26 10.53 6.41 12.88
CA GLY A 26 10.63 5.10 13.53
C GLY A 26 11.56 4.11 12.83
N THR A 27 11.94 4.37 11.57
CA THR A 27 12.85 3.48 10.83
C THR A 27 14.32 3.90 10.95
N PRO A 28 15.28 2.96 10.85
CA PRO A 28 16.70 3.26 11.01
C PRO A 28 17.28 4.26 10.00
N LEU A 29 16.69 4.35 8.80
CA LEU A 29 17.18 5.24 7.73
C LEU A 29 16.52 6.62 7.70
N TYR A 30 15.57 6.89 8.60
CA TYR A 30 14.90 8.18 8.65
C TYR A 30 15.85 9.31 9.04
N ARG A 31 15.86 10.38 8.24
CA ARG A 31 16.79 11.53 8.39
C ARG A 31 16.17 12.75 9.09
N GLY A 32 15.03 12.58 9.76
CA GLY A 32 14.45 13.63 10.61
C GLY A 32 13.57 14.67 9.92
N ASN A 33 13.29 14.54 8.61
CA ASN A 33 12.39 15.46 7.90
C ASN A 33 11.27 14.71 7.16
N PHE A 34 10.15 14.52 7.84
CA PHE A 34 9.00 13.80 7.30
C PHE A 34 8.28 14.62 6.22
N GLU A 35 8.28 15.94 6.30
CA GLU A 35 7.63 16.78 5.28
C GLU A 35 8.31 16.63 3.92
N THR A 36 9.64 16.50 3.89
CA THR A 36 10.36 16.17 2.65
C THR A 36 9.90 14.84 2.04
N VAL A 37 9.66 13.82 2.86
CA VAL A 37 9.16 12.51 2.39
C VAL A 37 7.76 12.65 1.78
N VAL A 38 6.88 13.41 2.44
CA VAL A 38 5.51 13.69 1.97
C VAL A 38 5.52 14.42 0.63
N GLU A 39 6.33 15.47 0.51
CA GLU A 39 6.39 16.30 -0.70
C GLU A 39 7.09 15.58 -1.87
N GLN A 40 8.06 14.70 -1.61
CA GLN A 40 8.62 13.83 -2.63
C GLN A 40 7.58 12.86 -3.19
N ALA A 41 6.79 12.21 -2.34
CA ALA A 41 5.72 11.32 -2.78
C ALA A 41 4.64 12.06 -3.59
N ARG A 42 4.31 13.30 -3.21
CA ARG A 42 3.42 14.18 -3.99
C ARG A 42 4.00 14.46 -5.38
N ALA A 43 5.27 14.85 -5.46
CA ALA A 43 5.94 15.18 -6.71
C ALA A 43 5.99 13.97 -7.66
N GLU A 44 6.34 12.78 -7.15
CA GLU A 44 6.34 11.54 -7.95
C GLU A 44 4.94 11.17 -8.46
N ALA A 45 3.91 11.31 -7.63
CA ALA A 45 2.54 11.04 -8.04
C ALA A 45 2.08 11.96 -9.19
N ASN A 46 2.44 13.26 -9.13
CA ASN A 46 2.14 14.20 -10.20
C ASN A 46 2.82 13.81 -11.52
N ILE A 47 4.10 13.40 -11.47
CA ILE A 47 4.82 12.92 -12.65
C ILE A 47 4.09 11.73 -13.29
N TYR A 48 3.64 10.77 -12.48
CA TYR A 48 2.89 9.63 -12.98
C TYR A 48 1.57 10.03 -13.64
N GLN A 49 0.82 10.94 -13.03
CA GLN A 49 -0.42 11.45 -13.61
C GLN A 49 -0.17 12.17 -14.95
N GLU A 50 0.84 13.04 -15.02
CA GLU A 50 1.21 13.78 -16.23
C GLU A 50 1.64 12.87 -17.39
N ASN A 51 2.17 11.69 -17.08
CA ASN A 51 2.61 10.70 -18.07
C ASN A 51 1.56 9.61 -18.35
N GLY A 52 0.34 9.76 -17.84
CA GLY A 52 -0.81 8.93 -18.22
C GLY A 52 -0.78 7.50 -17.69
N VAL A 53 -0.21 7.27 -16.49
CA VAL A 53 -0.38 5.97 -15.82
C VAL A 53 -1.86 5.73 -15.48
N ASP A 54 -2.26 4.45 -15.41
CA ASP A 54 -3.64 4.06 -15.14
C ASP A 54 -3.97 3.96 -13.64
N GLY A 55 -2.95 4.02 -12.77
CA GLY A 55 -3.11 4.07 -11.32
C GLY A 55 -1.79 4.26 -10.59
N ILE A 56 -1.88 4.48 -9.28
CA ILE A 56 -0.73 4.64 -8.39
C ILE A 56 -0.80 3.63 -7.25
N LEU A 57 0.36 3.07 -6.88
CA LEU A 57 0.54 2.27 -5.68
C LEU A 57 1.62 2.92 -4.81
N ILE A 58 1.28 3.19 -3.55
CA ILE A 58 2.16 3.81 -2.57
C ILE A 58 2.77 2.71 -1.70
N GLU A 59 4.10 2.67 -1.58
CA GLU A 59 4.82 1.60 -0.87
C GLU A 59 5.95 2.16 0.00
N ASN A 60 6.10 1.67 1.24
CA ASN A 60 7.16 2.07 2.17
C ASN A 60 8.51 1.37 1.91
N MET A 61 8.97 1.37 0.65
CA MET A 61 10.14 0.62 0.17
C MET A 61 11.47 0.97 0.88
N HIS A 62 11.55 2.12 1.55
CA HIS A 62 12.77 2.55 2.23
C HIS A 62 12.75 2.37 3.75
N ASP A 63 11.73 1.71 4.31
CA ASP A 63 11.61 1.34 5.72
C ASP A 63 12.47 0.11 6.10
N ILE A 64 13.66 0.00 5.51
CA ILE A 64 14.55 -1.14 5.76
C ILE A 64 15.32 -0.99 7.07
N PRO A 65 15.53 -2.09 7.82
CA PRO A 65 14.93 -3.42 7.65
C PRO A 65 13.45 -3.44 8.04
N TYR A 66 12.64 -4.21 7.30
CA TYR A 66 11.20 -4.26 7.50
C TYR A 66 10.80 -5.05 8.75
N VAL A 67 9.65 -4.69 9.33
CA VAL A 67 9.07 -5.32 10.53
C VAL A 67 7.75 -5.98 10.14
N ARG A 68 7.58 -7.27 10.44
CA ARG A 68 6.32 -7.99 10.20
C ARG A 68 5.28 -7.62 11.25
N PRO A 69 3.98 -7.80 10.99
CA PRO A 69 2.93 -7.58 11.98
C PRO A 69 3.13 -8.35 13.29
N THR A 70 3.69 -9.57 13.23
CA THR A 70 3.98 -10.39 14.41
C THR A 70 5.11 -9.85 15.28
N ASP A 71 5.96 -9.00 14.71
CA ASP A 71 7.15 -8.44 15.36
C ASP A 71 6.88 -7.03 15.93
N SER A 72 5.59 -6.69 16.13
CA SER A 72 5.11 -5.42 16.70
C SER A 72 5.46 -4.19 15.87
N LEU A 73 4.94 -4.11 14.64
CA LEU A 73 4.95 -2.88 13.86
C LEU A 73 4.33 -1.73 14.67
N GLY A 74 5.07 -0.64 14.84
CA GLY A 74 4.60 0.51 15.59
C GLY A 74 3.54 1.33 14.85
N PRO A 75 2.67 2.04 15.58
CA PRO A 75 1.61 2.85 14.98
C PRO A 75 2.14 4.01 14.13
N GLU A 76 3.39 4.43 14.34
CA GLU A 76 4.07 5.49 13.58
C GLU A 76 4.13 5.19 12.08
N VAL A 77 4.33 3.92 11.68
CA VAL A 77 4.36 3.52 10.26
C VAL A 77 2.98 3.69 9.63
N THR A 78 1.93 3.21 10.30
CA THR A 78 0.55 3.34 9.81
C THR A 78 0.13 4.80 9.72
N ALA A 79 0.48 5.61 10.73
CA ALA A 79 0.16 7.03 10.77
C ALA A 79 0.90 7.82 9.69
N ALA A 80 2.20 7.55 9.50
CA ALA A 80 3.01 8.21 8.48
C ALA A 80 2.54 7.82 7.06
N MET A 81 2.27 6.52 6.83
CA MET A 81 1.70 6.07 5.56
C MET A 81 0.33 6.67 5.28
N ALA A 82 -0.52 6.87 6.30
CA ALA A 82 -1.80 7.57 6.13
C ALA A 82 -1.60 9.04 5.69
N ARG A 83 -0.64 9.76 6.27
CA ARG A 83 -0.33 11.14 5.86
C ARG A 83 0.16 11.20 4.42
N VAL A 84 1.07 10.32 4.02
CA VAL A 84 1.58 10.24 2.64
C VAL A 84 0.47 9.85 1.67
N ALA A 85 -0.29 8.81 1.99
CA ALA A 85 -1.41 8.33 1.18
C ALA A 85 -2.48 9.39 0.94
N HIS A 86 -2.84 10.14 1.98
CA HIS A 86 -3.78 11.25 1.86
C HIS A 86 -3.23 12.34 0.92
N THR A 87 -1.96 12.72 1.10
CA THR A 87 -1.29 13.74 0.28
C THR A 87 -1.26 13.35 -1.20
N VAL A 88 -0.91 12.10 -1.50
CA VAL A 88 -0.93 11.57 -2.88
C VAL A 88 -2.35 11.57 -3.43
N ARG A 89 -3.34 11.09 -2.66
CA ARG A 89 -4.74 11.06 -3.07
C ARG A 89 -5.29 12.44 -3.42
N GLU A 90 -4.91 13.48 -2.67
CA GLU A 90 -5.27 14.87 -2.94
C GLU A 90 -4.59 15.43 -4.19
N ALA A 91 -3.33 15.07 -4.43
CA ALA A 91 -2.58 15.53 -5.59
C ALA A 91 -3.13 14.97 -6.91
N VAL A 92 -3.61 13.73 -6.89
CA VAL A 92 -4.00 12.99 -8.10
C VAL A 92 -5.43 12.46 -8.04
N SER A 93 -6.45 13.32 -8.04
CA SER A 93 -7.87 12.94 -7.77
C SER A 93 -8.53 12.01 -8.79
N ASP A 94 -7.99 11.92 -10.00
CA ASP A 94 -8.70 11.29 -11.12
C ASP A 94 -8.21 9.87 -11.44
N ILE A 95 -7.08 9.47 -10.83
CA ILE A 95 -6.51 8.14 -11.03
C ILE A 95 -6.74 7.24 -9.79
N PRO A 96 -7.04 5.95 -9.98
CA PRO A 96 -7.07 4.97 -8.90
C PRO A 96 -5.76 4.98 -8.11
N CYS A 97 -5.87 5.05 -6.78
CA CYS A 97 -4.71 4.96 -5.89
C CYS A 97 -4.88 3.76 -4.97
N GLY A 98 -3.76 3.11 -4.64
CA GLY A 98 -3.68 2.06 -3.66
C GLY A 98 -2.45 2.16 -2.79
N VAL A 99 -2.37 1.31 -1.78
CA VAL A 99 -1.26 1.30 -0.82
C VAL A 99 -0.80 -0.13 -0.52
N GLN A 100 0.48 -0.25 -0.22
CA GLN A 100 1.12 -1.45 0.31
C GLN A 100 2.01 -1.03 1.49
N ILE A 101 1.90 -1.76 2.59
CA ILE A 101 2.86 -1.66 3.70
C ILE A 101 3.57 -3.00 3.73
N LEU A 102 4.89 -2.96 3.53
CA LEU A 102 5.76 -4.11 3.30
C LEU A 102 5.80 -5.06 4.51
N ALA A 103 6.43 -6.22 4.29
CA ALA A 103 6.50 -7.32 5.25
C ALA A 103 5.13 -7.90 5.65
N GLY A 104 4.14 -7.81 4.75
CA GLY A 104 2.81 -8.40 4.96
C GLY A 104 1.91 -7.62 5.92
N CYS A 105 2.17 -6.33 6.13
CA CYS A 105 1.35 -5.41 6.92
C CYS A 105 0.04 -5.02 6.20
N ASN A 106 -0.68 -6.03 5.71
CA ASN A 106 -1.88 -5.89 4.88
C ASN A 106 -3.05 -5.29 5.67
N ARG A 107 -3.10 -5.53 6.97
CA ARG A 107 -4.15 -5.01 7.85
C ARG A 107 -4.01 -3.49 8.00
N GLU A 108 -2.79 -3.04 8.18
CA GLU A 108 -2.40 -1.63 8.29
C GLU A 108 -2.61 -0.93 6.94
N ALA A 109 -2.19 -1.56 5.84
CA ALA A 109 -2.45 -1.06 4.49
C ALA A 109 -3.95 -0.86 4.24
N LEU A 110 -4.81 -1.79 4.69
CA LEU A 110 -6.25 -1.68 4.54
C LEU A 110 -6.85 -0.54 5.39
N ALA A 111 -6.34 -0.33 6.59
CA ALA A 111 -6.73 0.79 7.45
C ALA A 111 -6.37 2.13 6.80
N VAL A 112 -5.15 2.25 6.26
CA VAL A 112 -4.69 3.43 5.52
C VAL A 112 -5.57 3.66 4.29
N ALA A 113 -5.82 2.62 3.48
CA ALA A 113 -6.64 2.74 2.29
C ALA A 113 -8.05 3.26 2.63
N LYS A 114 -8.68 2.72 3.69
CA LYS A 114 -10.00 3.19 4.12
C LYS A 114 -10.00 4.64 4.59
N ALA A 115 -9.05 5.00 5.47
CA ALA A 115 -8.96 6.35 6.02
C ALA A 115 -8.68 7.41 4.96
N CYS A 116 -7.85 7.07 3.97
CA CYS A 116 -7.41 7.97 2.91
C CYS A 116 -8.24 7.89 1.63
N LYS A 117 -9.33 7.11 1.62
CA LYS A 117 -10.20 6.90 0.43
C LYS A 117 -9.43 6.39 -0.79
N LEU A 118 -8.52 5.44 -0.58
CA LEU A 118 -7.86 4.70 -1.66
C LEU A 118 -8.76 3.56 -2.15
N GLN A 119 -8.58 3.15 -3.40
CA GLN A 119 -9.48 2.20 -4.05
C GLN A 119 -9.01 0.75 -3.89
N PHE A 120 -7.73 0.53 -3.58
CA PHE A 120 -7.20 -0.81 -3.42
C PHE A 120 -6.00 -0.89 -2.47
N ILE A 121 -5.69 -2.10 -2.03
CA ILE A 121 -4.39 -2.46 -1.46
C ILE A 121 -3.72 -3.51 -2.34
N ARG A 122 -2.40 -3.55 -2.32
CA ARG A 122 -1.65 -4.75 -2.74
C ARG A 122 -1.31 -5.57 -1.50
N ALA A 123 -1.83 -6.80 -1.46
CA ALA A 123 -1.67 -7.68 -0.31
C ALA A 123 -0.67 -8.80 -0.61
N GLU A 124 0.32 -8.94 0.28
CA GLU A 124 1.34 -9.98 0.25
C GLU A 124 0.91 -11.18 1.10
N GLY A 125 1.30 -12.41 0.74
CA GLY A 125 0.99 -13.59 1.56
C GLY A 125 -0.51 -13.78 1.83
N PHE A 126 -1.37 -13.51 0.84
CA PHE A 126 -2.82 -13.56 1.05
C PHE A 126 -3.34 -15.00 1.18
N VAL A 127 -3.02 -15.87 0.21
CA VAL A 127 -3.57 -17.25 0.12
C VAL A 127 -2.55 -18.33 0.56
N PHE A 128 -1.25 -18.07 0.39
CA PHE A 128 -0.18 -19.02 0.72
C PHE A 128 0.80 -18.38 1.69
N GLY A 129 1.34 -19.21 2.60
CA GLY A 129 2.52 -18.83 3.37
C GLY A 129 3.76 -18.74 2.48
N HIS A 130 4.72 -17.92 2.87
CA HIS A 130 5.89 -17.60 2.05
C HIS A 130 7.10 -17.20 2.90
N MET A 131 8.32 -17.45 2.40
CA MET A 131 9.59 -17.08 3.02
C MET A 131 10.22 -15.90 2.28
N ALA A 132 10.37 -14.77 2.96
CA ALA A 132 10.98 -13.56 2.42
C ALA A 132 12.21 -13.14 3.25
N ASP A 133 12.78 -11.98 2.94
CA ASP A 133 13.94 -11.40 3.64
C ASP A 133 13.67 -11.20 5.15
N GLU A 134 12.40 -11.06 5.53
CA GLU A 134 11.91 -10.92 6.91
C GLU A 134 11.59 -12.27 7.58
N GLY A 135 11.70 -13.38 6.86
CA GLY A 135 11.41 -14.74 7.34
C GLY A 135 10.10 -15.33 6.82
N PHE A 136 9.62 -16.38 7.50
CA PHE A 136 8.37 -17.07 7.13
C PHE A 136 7.14 -16.23 7.51
N THR A 137 6.17 -16.15 6.61
CA THR A 137 4.91 -15.41 6.78
C THR A 137 3.73 -16.33 6.48
N ASP A 138 2.74 -16.34 7.36
CA ASP A 138 1.50 -17.11 7.18
C ASP A 138 0.52 -16.45 6.19
N ALA A 139 -0.37 -17.26 5.62
CA ALA A 139 -1.47 -16.74 4.80
C ALA A 139 -2.45 -15.89 5.64
N CYS A 140 -2.82 -14.70 5.16
CA CYS A 140 -3.62 -13.74 5.96
C CYS A 140 -5.08 -13.54 5.49
N ALA A 141 -5.57 -14.27 4.47
CA ALA A 141 -6.89 -13.99 3.87
C ALA A 141 -8.06 -13.98 4.87
N GLY A 142 -8.11 -14.96 5.79
CA GLY A 142 -9.18 -15.09 6.76
C GLY A 142 -9.29 -13.87 7.71
N PRO A 143 -8.22 -13.52 8.44
CA PRO A 143 -8.19 -12.32 9.28
C PRO A 143 -8.39 -11.03 8.49
N LEU A 144 -7.73 -10.88 7.32
CA LEU A 144 -7.78 -9.64 6.53
C LEU A 144 -9.20 -9.33 6.03
N LEU A 145 -9.92 -10.32 5.50
CA LEU A 145 -11.28 -10.10 4.99
C LEU A 145 -12.29 -9.80 6.11
N ARG A 146 -12.11 -10.37 7.30
CA ARG A 146 -12.92 -10.03 8.48
C ARG A 146 -12.67 -8.59 8.92
N TYR A 147 -11.39 -8.21 9.00
CA TYR A 147 -11.02 -6.83 9.33
C TYR A 147 -11.57 -5.84 8.30
N ARG A 148 -11.49 -6.17 7.00
CA ARG A 148 -12.10 -5.37 5.92
C ARG A 148 -13.57 -5.06 6.19
N LYS A 149 -14.34 -6.09 6.59
CA LYS A 149 -15.75 -5.91 6.94
C LYS A 149 -15.91 -5.08 8.22
N GLN A 150 -15.08 -5.33 9.23
CA GLN A 150 -15.13 -4.67 10.53
C GLN A 150 -14.95 -3.14 10.44
N ILE A 151 -14.17 -2.65 9.47
CA ILE A 151 -13.93 -1.21 9.26
C ILE A 151 -14.69 -0.64 8.05
N ASP A 152 -15.71 -1.36 7.57
CA ASP A 152 -16.53 -0.98 6.41
C ASP A 152 -15.72 -0.66 5.14
N ALA A 153 -14.64 -1.40 4.90
CA ALA A 153 -13.72 -1.22 3.77
C ALA A 153 -14.00 -2.19 2.61
N GLU A 154 -15.23 -2.66 2.43
CA GLU A 154 -15.59 -3.61 1.35
C GLU A 154 -15.56 -2.99 -0.05
N ASP A 155 -15.52 -1.66 -0.11
CA ASP A 155 -15.25 -0.84 -1.28
C ASP A 155 -13.77 -0.84 -1.69
N VAL A 156 -12.86 -1.16 -0.77
CA VAL A 156 -11.42 -1.28 -1.05
C VAL A 156 -11.11 -2.67 -1.62
N LEU A 157 -10.59 -2.70 -2.85
CA LEU A 157 -10.17 -3.94 -3.50
C LEU A 157 -8.89 -4.48 -2.84
N VAL A 158 -8.81 -5.81 -2.72
CA VAL A 158 -7.60 -6.51 -2.25
C VAL A 158 -6.97 -7.17 -3.47
N LEU A 159 -5.94 -6.55 -4.03
CA LEU A 159 -5.17 -7.11 -5.15
C LEU A 159 -4.04 -7.94 -4.57
N THR A 160 -3.97 -9.23 -4.92
CA THR A 160 -3.13 -10.18 -4.20
C THR A 160 -2.11 -10.80 -5.13
N ASP A 161 -0.88 -10.94 -4.64
CA ASP A 161 0.10 -11.79 -5.30
C ASP A 161 -0.35 -13.26 -5.20
N ILE A 162 -0.41 -14.00 -6.32
CA ILE A 162 -0.72 -15.44 -6.29
C ILE A 162 0.49 -16.23 -5.73
N LYS A 163 1.70 -15.80 -6.08
CA LYS A 163 2.98 -16.18 -5.46
C LYS A 163 3.88 -14.94 -5.44
N LYS A 164 4.62 -14.71 -4.35
CA LYS A 164 5.51 -13.55 -4.23
C LYS A 164 6.64 -13.62 -5.27
N LYS A 165 7.14 -12.46 -5.68
CA LYS A 165 8.25 -12.32 -6.64
C LYS A 165 9.61 -12.80 -6.10
N HIS A 166 9.78 -12.77 -4.77
CA HIS A 166 10.95 -13.29 -4.07
C HIS A 166 10.73 -14.78 -3.77
N ARG A 167 11.75 -15.61 -3.93
CA ARG A 167 11.71 -17.05 -3.65
C ARG A 167 12.36 -17.34 -2.32
#